data_AF-A0A444U5N8-F1
#
_entry.id   AF-A0A444U5N8-F1
#
_cell.length_a   1.000
_cell.length_b   1.000
_cell.length_c   1.000
_cell.angle_alpha   90.00
_cell.angle_beta   90.00
_cell.angle_gamma   90.00
#
_symmetry.space_group_name_H-M   'P 1'
#
loop_
_entity.id
_entity.type
_entity.pdbx_description
1 polymer ?
#
loop_
_entity_poly.entity_id
_entity_poly.type
_entity_poly.pdbx_seq_one_letter_code
_entity_poly.pdbx_strand_id
1 'polypeptide(L)'
;MGLIFVVDSNDRERVQESSEELQKMLQEDELRDAVLLVFSNKQDLPNAMAVSELTDKLGLQTLRNRTGTLKGFDQTINLILDESHERVFSSTQGVEQVVLGLYIVRGDNVAVIGEIDEETDSALDLGNIRAEPLNSVVH
;
A
#
# COMPACT_ATOMS: atom_id res chain seq x y z
N MET A 1 14.13 -11.32 -6.24
CA MET A 1 13.25 -12.33 -5.62
C MET A 1 11.98 -11.60 -5.17
N GLY A 2 10.83 -12.26 -5.09
CA GLY A 2 9.58 -11.60 -4.67
C GLY A 2 9.00 -12.28 -3.44
N LEU A 3 8.52 -11.49 -2.48
CA LEU A 3 7.85 -11.94 -1.27
C LEU A 3 6.37 -11.52 -1.37
N ILE A 4 5.47 -12.50 -1.37
CA ILE A 4 4.04 -12.25 -1.23
C ILE A 4 3.68 -12.54 0.23
N PHE A 5 3.15 -11.54 0.92
CA PHE A 5 2.77 -11.63 2.32
C PHE A 5 1.25 -11.41 2.44
N VAL A 6 0.52 -12.45 2.84
CA VAL A 6 -0.95 -12.39 2.93
C VAL A 6 -1.35 -12.21 4.39
N VAL A 7 -2.12 -11.16 4.68
CA VAL A 7 -2.61 -10.86 6.02
C VAL A 7 -4.12 -11.02 6.07
N ASP A 8 -4.63 -11.69 7.10
CA ASP A 8 -6.07 -11.75 7.40
C ASP A 8 -6.50 -10.40 8.00
N SER A 9 -7.19 -9.57 7.21
CA SER A 9 -7.59 -8.23 7.65
C SER A 9 -8.66 -8.26 8.74
N ASN A 10 -9.36 -9.37 8.93
CA ASN A 10 -10.37 -9.50 9.97
C ASN A 10 -9.76 -9.98 11.32
N ASP A 11 -8.49 -10.37 11.33
CA ASP A 11 -7.77 -10.83 12.52
C ASP A 11 -6.90 -9.72 13.13
N ARG A 12 -7.58 -8.82 13.85
CA ARG A 12 -6.96 -7.64 14.48
C ARG A 12 -6.00 -7.97 15.62
N GLU A 13 -6.09 -9.17 16.21
CA GLU A 13 -5.24 -9.59 17.32
C GLU A 13 -3.88 -10.10 16.82
N ARG A 14 -3.86 -10.84 15.70
CA ARG A 14 -2.64 -11.45 15.14
C ARG A 14 -1.89 -10.58 14.13
N VAL A 15 -2.41 -9.41 13.80
CA VAL A 15 -1.74 -8.47 12.88
C VAL A 15 -0.38 -8.00 13.40
N GLN A 16 -0.22 -7.87 14.72
CA GLN A 16 1.07 -7.49 15.33
C GLN A 16 2.12 -8.58 15.13
N GLU A 17 1.74 -9.84 15.34
CA GLU A 17 2.61 -11.00 15.07
C GLU A 17 3.01 -11.05 13.58
N SER A 18 2.05 -10.76 12.70
CA SER A 18 2.28 -10.69 11.25
C SER A 18 3.28 -9.58 10.90
N SER A 19 3.19 -8.43 11.55
CA SER A 19 4.16 -7.34 11.38
C SER A 19 5.56 -7.77 11.82
N GLU A 20 5.69 -8.41 12.98
CA GLU A 20 6.99 -8.85 13.50
C GLU A 20 7.65 -9.88 12.58
N GLU A 21 6.85 -10.81 12.04
CA GLU A 21 7.34 -11.80 11.10
C GLU A 21 7.78 -11.18 9.78
N LEU A 22 7.00 -10.24 9.23
CA LEU A 22 7.37 -9.50 8.03
C LEU A 22 8.68 -8.74 8.24
N GLN A 23 8.87 -8.08 9.39
CA GLN A 23 10.11 -7.36 9.70
C GLN A 23 11.32 -8.30 9.82
N LYS A 24 11.15 -9.51 10.38
CA LYS A 24 12.23 -10.51 10.41
C LYS A 24 12.58 -10.98 9.00
N MET A 25 11.58 -11.28 8.18
CA MET A 25 11.78 -11.69 6.79
C MET A 25 12.54 -10.62 6.00
N LEU A 26 12.20 -9.34 6.17
CA LEU A 26 12.89 -8.24 5.49
C LEU A 26 14.34 -8.00 5.97
N GLN A 27 14.71 -8.53 7.15
CA GLN A 27 16.08 -8.49 7.66
C GLN A 27 16.98 -9.60 7.11
N GLU A 28 16.40 -10.64 6.51
CA GLU A 28 17.17 -11.73 5.90
C GLU A 28 17.90 -11.21 4.65
N ASP A 29 19.21 -11.52 4.53
CA ASP A 29 20.06 -11.02 3.43
C ASP A 29 19.51 -11.38 2.03
N GLU A 30 18.79 -12.50 1.93
CA GLU A 30 18.19 -13.00 0.70
C GLU A 30 16.96 -12.18 0.27
N LEU A 31 16.29 -11.53 1.23
CA LEU A 31 15.06 -10.76 1.04
C LEU A 31 15.26 -9.25 1.11
N ARG A 32 16.48 -8.79 1.43
CA ARG A 32 16.81 -7.36 1.53
C ARG A 32 16.45 -6.55 0.28
N ASP A 33 16.64 -7.15 -0.89
CA ASP A 33 16.33 -6.52 -2.18
C ASP A 33 15.08 -7.17 -2.84
N ALA A 34 14.24 -7.86 -2.06
CA ALA A 34 13.06 -8.52 -2.56
C ALA A 34 11.87 -7.56 -2.71
N VAL A 35 11.10 -7.76 -3.77
CA VAL A 35 9.83 -7.07 -3.98
C VAL A 35 8.82 -7.57 -2.96
N LEU A 36 8.24 -6.68 -2.15
CA LEU A 36 7.19 -7.04 -1.20
C LEU A 36 5.80 -6.75 -1.76
N LEU A 37 4.96 -7.77 -1.83
CA LEU A 37 3.54 -7.62 -2.13
C LEU A 37 2.72 -8.07 -0.93
N VAL A 38 2.08 -7.12 -0.23
CA VAL A 38 1.13 -7.45 0.84
C VAL A 38 -0.30 -7.54 0.31
N PHE A 39 -0.96 -8.68 0.52
CA PHE A 39 -2.39 -8.87 0.28
C PHE A 39 -3.17 -8.71 1.59
N SER A 40 -4.17 -7.84 1.58
CA SER A 40 -5.15 -7.73 2.64
C SER A 40 -6.34 -8.66 2.38
N ASN A 41 -6.30 -9.87 2.91
CA ASN A 41 -7.31 -10.89 2.67
C ASN A 41 -8.49 -10.77 3.63
N LYS A 42 -9.71 -11.13 3.17
CA LYS A 42 -10.99 -11.04 3.91
C LYS A 42 -11.52 -9.62 4.15
N GLN A 43 -11.30 -8.72 3.20
CA GLN A 43 -11.84 -7.36 3.20
C GLN A 43 -13.38 -7.31 3.11
N ASP A 44 -14.02 -8.41 2.71
CA ASP A 44 -15.48 -8.57 2.66
C ASP A 44 -16.15 -8.71 4.04
N LEU A 45 -15.36 -8.94 5.09
CA LEU A 45 -15.89 -9.16 6.44
C LEU A 45 -16.12 -7.84 7.20
N PRO A 46 -17.17 -7.76 8.03
CA PRO A 46 -17.59 -6.50 8.67
C PRO A 46 -16.58 -5.91 9.67
N ASN A 47 -15.62 -6.70 10.15
CA ASN A 47 -14.58 -6.25 11.08
C ASN A 47 -13.19 -6.14 10.41
N ALA A 48 -13.12 -6.24 9.08
CA ALA A 48 -11.88 -6.09 8.34
C ALA A 48 -11.22 -4.74 8.66
N MET A 49 -9.91 -4.76 8.84
CA MET A 49 -9.08 -3.56 8.92
C MET A 49 -9.07 -2.89 7.55
N ALA A 50 -9.29 -1.58 7.53
CA ALA A 50 -9.05 -0.80 6.31
C ALA A 50 -7.59 -0.95 5.87
N VAL A 51 -7.32 -0.83 4.58
CA VAL A 51 -5.95 -0.93 4.04
C VAL A 51 -5.00 0.08 4.71
N SER A 52 -5.48 1.28 5.03
CA SER A 52 -4.71 2.29 5.78
C SER A 52 -4.33 1.78 7.18
N GLU A 53 -5.29 1.24 7.92
CA GLU A 53 -5.04 0.68 9.26
C GLU A 53 -4.05 -0.49 9.20
N LEU A 54 -4.17 -1.35 8.19
CA LEU A 54 -3.26 -2.48 8.00
C LEU A 54 -1.84 -1.99 7.66
N THR A 55 -1.73 -0.98 6.80
CA THR A 55 -0.45 -0.33 6.44
C THR A 55 0.23 0.23 7.70
N ASP A 56 -0.56 0.88 8.57
CA ASP A 56 -0.07 1.40 9.84
C ASP A 56 0.47 0.31 10.75
N LYS A 57 -0.31 -0.76 10.93
CA LYS A 57 0.03 -1.87 11.82
C LYS A 57 1.22 -2.69 11.34
N LEU A 58 1.44 -2.76 10.02
CA LEU A 58 2.60 -3.42 9.43
C LEU A 58 3.85 -2.52 9.37
N GLY A 59 3.73 -1.25 9.75
CA GLY A 59 4.83 -0.29 9.74
C GLY A 59 5.27 0.13 8.33
N LEU A 60 4.35 0.13 7.36
CA LEU A 60 4.60 0.38 5.94
C LEU A 60 4.49 1.88 5.56
N GLN A 61 4.63 2.76 6.55
CA GLN A 61 4.36 4.21 6.47
C GLN A 61 5.33 5.01 5.61
N THR A 62 6.48 4.41 5.30
CA THR A 62 7.53 5.00 4.49
C THR A 62 7.25 4.86 2.98
N LEU A 63 6.15 4.21 2.62
CA LEU A 63 5.80 3.87 1.24
C LEU A 63 4.79 4.86 0.68
N ARG A 64 4.93 5.24 -0.59
CA ARG A 64 4.09 6.25 -1.24
C ARG A 64 2.74 5.66 -1.66
N ASN A 65 1.65 6.40 -1.41
CA ASN A 65 0.31 6.00 -1.83
C ASN A 65 0.04 6.41 -3.30
N ARG A 66 -0.01 5.42 -4.17
CA ARG A 66 -0.31 5.57 -5.60
C ARG A 66 -1.55 4.76 -5.94
N THR A 67 -2.46 5.37 -6.69
CA THR A 67 -3.67 4.72 -7.20
C THR A 67 -3.67 4.80 -8.72
N GLY A 68 -4.29 3.83 -9.40
CA GLY A 68 -4.39 3.78 -10.86
C GLY A 68 -5.00 2.48 -11.34
N THR A 69 -5.30 2.39 -12.63
CA THR A 69 -5.82 1.15 -13.24
C THR A 69 -4.66 0.22 -13.59
N LEU A 70 -4.62 -0.98 -13.01
CA LEU A 70 -3.65 -2.00 -13.40
C LEU A 70 -3.88 -2.42 -14.86
N LYS A 71 -2.90 -2.15 -15.74
CA LYS A 71 -2.94 -2.58 -17.16
C LYS A 71 -2.05 -3.77 -17.46
N GLY A 72 -1.06 -4.03 -16.61
CA GLY A 72 -0.15 -5.15 -16.81
C GLY A 72 0.82 -5.30 -15.65
N PHE A 73 1.36 -6.52 -15.54
CA PHE A 73 2.44 -6.85 -14.64
C PHE A 73 3.41 -7.79 -15.37
N ASP A 74 4.67 -7.80 -14.97
CA ASP A 74 5.66 -8.75 -15.49
C ASP A 74 6.11 -9.78 -14.44
N GLN A 75 6.98 -10.70 -14.85
CA GLN A 75 7.52 -11.76 -13.98
C GLN A 75 8.40 -11.23 -12.84
N THR A 76 8.79 -9.95 -12.90
CA THR A 76 9.60 -9.28 -11.88
C THR A 76 8.78 -8.35 -10.99
N ILE A 77 7.44 -8.44 -11.06
CA ILE A 77 6.50 -7.65 -10.24
C ILE A 77 6.61 -6.15 -10.56
N ASN A 78 7.04 -5.79 -11.77
CA ASN A 78 6.82 -4.43 -12.24
C ASN A 78 5.33 -4.27 -12.58
N LEU A 79 4.70 -3.24 -12.04
CA LEU A 79 3.28 -2.94 -12.26
C LEU A 79 3.17 -1.77 -13.24
N ILE A 80 2.31 -1.92 -14.24
CA ILE A 80 1.94 -0.84 -15.14
C ILE A 80 0.57 -0.34 -14.69
N LEU A 81 0.55 0.87 -14.16
CA LEU A 81 -0.65 1.58 -13.76
C LEU A 81 -0.94 2.67 -14.80
N ASP A 82 -2.15 2.69 -15.32
CA ASP A 82 -2.65 3.75 -16.19
C ASP A 82 -3.56 4.70 -15.40
N GLU A 83 -3.73 5.92 -15.90
CA GLU A 83 -4.49 6.97 -15.22
C GLU A 83 -4.09 7.13 -13.73
N SER A 84 -2.77 7.05 -13.47
CA SER A 84 -2.25 6.97 -12.12
C SER A 84 -2.16 8.33 -11.43
N HIS A 85 -2.42 8.34 -10.12
CA HIS A 85 -2.36 9.50 -9.26
C HIS A 85 -1.57 9.16 -7.99
N GLU A 86 -0.75 10.10 -7.52
CA GLU A 86 -0.16 10.04 -6.17
C GLU A 86 -0.97 10.94 -5.24
N ARG A 87 -1.43 10.36 -4.11
CA ARG A 87 -2.15 11.10 -3.07
C ARG A 87 -1.15 11.60 -2.04
N VAL A 88 -1.00 12.92 -1.95
CA VAL A 88 -0.13 13.58 -0.98
C VAL A 88 -0.98 14.06 0.19
N PHE A 89 -0.78 13.43 1.35
CA PHE A 89 -1.51 13.74 2.58
C PHE A 89 -0.79 14.85 3.36
N SER A 90 -1.58 15.71 3.99
CA SER A 90 -1.10 16.80 4.82
C SER A 90 -1.96 16.93 6.08
N SER A 91 -1.31 17.23 7.20
CA SER A 91 -2.00 17.51 8.47
C SER A 91 -2.68 18.88 8.47
N THR A 92 -2.34 19.76 7.51
CA THR A 92 -2.83 21.14 7.46
C THR A 92 -3.67 21.44 6.20
N GLN A 93 -3.46 20.71 5.11
CA GLN A 93 -4.11 20.92 3.82
C GLN A 93 -4.83 19.67 3.33
N GLY A 94 -5.78 19.85 2.41
CA GLY A 94 -6.46 18.73 1.74
C GLY A 94 -5.49 17.85 0.99
N VAL A 95 -5.94 16.62 0.72
CA VAL A 95 -5.15 15.67 -0.07
C VAL A 95 -4.95 16.23 -1.46
N GLU A 96 -3.69 16.39 -1.84
CA GLU A 96 -3.32 16.78 -3.21
C GLU A 96 -3.20 15.52 -4.07
N GLN A 97 -3.75 15.58 -5.29
CA GLN A 97 -3.62 14.51 -6.28
C GLN A 97 -2.65 14.93 -7.37
N VAL A 98 -1.48 14.30 -7.40
CA VAL A 98 -0.47 14.52 -8.43
C VAL A 98 -0.72 13.53 -9.57
N VAL A 99 -1.08 14.05 -10.75
CA VAL A 99 -1.33 13.23 -11.95
C VAL A 99 -0.01 12.69 -12.50
N LEU A 100 0.08 11.38 -12.65
CA LEU A 100 1.24 10.68 -13.18
C LEU A 100 1.00 10.09 -14.58
N GLY A 101 -0.26 9.84 -14.94
CA GLY A 101 -0.64 9.20 -16.21
C GLY A 101 -0.24 7.73 -16.23
N LEU A 102 0.52 7.30 -17.24
CA LEU A 102 1.09 5.96 -17.28
C LEU A 102 2.30 5.88 -16.34
N TYR A 103 2.17 5.10 -15.26
CA TYR A 103 3.19 4.95 -14.24
C TYR A 103 3.64 3.49 -14.12
N ILE A 104 4.96 3.28 -14.12
CA ILE A 104 5.55 1.95 -13.89
C ILE A 104 6.06 1.92 -12.46
N VAL A 105 5.42 1.10 -11.61
CA VAL A 105 5.98 0.76 -10.30
C VAL A 105 7.02 -0.33 -10.54
N ARG A 106 8.29 0.00 -10.37
CA ARG A 106 9.34 -1.02 -10.40
C ARG A 106 9.17 -1.94 -9.19
N GLY A 107 9.32 -3.24 -9.42
CA GLY A 107 9.10 -4.29 -8.43
C GLY A 107 9.83 -4.01 -7.12
N ASP A 108 11.04 -3.46 -7.17
CA ASP A 108 11.86 -3.18 -5.99
C ASP A 108 11.24 -2.15 -5.01
N ASN A 109 10.09 -1.51 -5.34
CA ASN A 109 9.43 -0.47 -4.53
C ASN A 109 7.93 -0.74 -4.25
N VAL A 110 7.41 -1.94 -4.54
CA VAL A 110 6.02 -2.29 -4.18
C VAL A 110 6.02 -2.73 -2.71
N ALA A 111 4.97 -2.37 -1.97
CA ALA A 111 4.79 -2.84 -0.61
C ALA A 111 3.38 -3.31 -0.28
N VAL A 112 2.34 -2.69 -0.84
CA VAL A 112 0.93 -3.10 -0.63
C VAL A 112 0.15 -2.86 -1.91
N ILE A 113 -0.68 -3.84 -2.32
CA ILE A 113 -1.69 -3.65 -3.37
C ILE A 113 -3.04 -4.03 -2.78
N GLY A 114 -4.00 -3.12 -2.86
CA GLY A 114 -5.41 -3.38 -2.57
C GLY A 114 -6.26 -2.94 -3.76
N GLU A 115 -7.35 -3.66 -4.02
CA GLU A 115 -8.40 -3.16 -4.90
C GLU A 115 -9.08 -1.95 -4.25
N ILE A 116 -9.41 -0.96 -5.06
CA ILE A 116 -10.14 0.22 -4.62
C ILE A 116 -11.61 0.00 -4.97
N ASP A 117 -12.48 0.15 -3.99
CA ASP A 117 -13.92 0.23 -4.22
C ASP A 117 -14.24 1.59 -4.87
N GLU A 118 -14.61 1.58 -6.15
CA GLU A 118 -14.81 2.81 -6.94
C GLU A 118 -15.92 3.72 -6.39
N GLU A 119 -16.98 3.14 -5.81
CA GLU A 119 -18.11 3.89 -5.26
C GLU A 119 -17.69 4.63 -3.99
N THR A 120 -17.02 3.92 -3.07
CA THR A 120 -16.49 4.48 -1.83
C THR A 120 -15.42 5.52 -2.12
N ASP A 121 -14.49 5.25 -3.03
CA ASP A 121 -13.39 6.16 -3.35
C ASP A 121 -13.89 7.46 -4.02
N SER A 122 -14.88 7.35 -4.91
CA SER A 122 -15.51 8.51 -5.55
C SER A 122 -16.31 9.38 -4.58
N ALA A 123 -16.78 8.81 -3.47
CA ALA A 123 -17.52 9.54 -2.45
C ALA A 123 -16.61 10.29 -1.44
N LEU A 124 -15.29 10.06 -1.47
CA LEU A 124 -14.36 10.71 -0.55
C LEU A 124 -14.13 12.19 -0.93
N ASP A 125 -14.37 13.08 0.03
CA ASP A 125 -14.01 14.51 -0.09
C ASP A 125 -12.52 14.71 0.25
N LEU A 126 -11.67 14.39 -0.72
CA LEU A 126 -10.21 14.50 -0.62
C LEU A 126 -9.75 15.92 -0.21
N GLY A 127 -10.51 16.97 -0.56
CA GLY A 127 -10.20 18.35 -0.21
C GLY A 127 -10.30 18.64 1.30
N ASN A 128 -11.11 17.86 2.02
CA ASN A 128 -11.35 18.01 3.45
C ASN A 128 -10.66 16.95 4.33
N ILE A 129 -10.08 15.90 3.74
CA ILE A 129 -9.27 14.93 4.47
C ILE A 129 -7.97 15.57 4.95
N ARG A 130 -7.60 15.33 6.21
CA ARG A 130 -6.34 15.73 6.83
C ARG A 130 -5.71 14.49 7.48
N ALA A 131 -4.47 14.19 7.12
CA ALA A 131 -3.74 13.05 7.65
C ALA A 131 -2.24 13.38 7.67
N GLU A 132 -1.50 12.76 8.59
CA GLU A 132 -0.04 12.94 8.62
C GLU A 132 0.58 12.53 7.28
N PRO A 133 1.54 13.30 6.75
CA PRO A 133 2.26 12.93 5.55
C PRO A 133 2.95 11.57 5.74
N LEU A 134 2.97 10.76 4.67
CA LEU A 134 3.79 9.56 4.64
C LEU A 134 5.26 9.95 4.77
N ASN A 135 6.00 9.23 5.62
CA ASN A 135 7.40 9.55 5.89
C ASN A 135 8.22 9.43 4.60
N SER A 136 9.15 10.37 4.38
CA SER A 136 10.06 10.33 3.23
C SER A 136 10.88 9.04 3.23
N VAL A 137 11.01 8.40 2.07
CA VAL A 137 11.93 7.28 1.85
C VAL A 137 13.34 7.74 2.20
N VAL A 138 13.93 7.19 3.26
CA VAL A 138 15.35 7.37 3.58
C VAL A 138 16.10 6.28 2.83
N HIS A 139 16.92 6.68 1.85
CA HIS A 139 17.82 5.80 1.11
C HIS A 139 18.97 5.28 1.97
#